data_AF-A0A2N6DNM0-F1
#
_entry.id   AF-A0A2N6DNM0-F1
#
_cell.length_a   1.000
_cell.length_b   1.000
_cell.length_c   1.000
_cell.angle_alpha   90.00
_cell.angle_beta   90.00
_cell.angle_gamma   90.00
#
_symmetry.space_group_name_H-M   'P 1'
#
loop_
_entity.id
_entity.type
_entity.pdbx_description
1 polymer ?
#
loop_
_entity_poly.entity_id
_entity_poly.type
_entity_poly.pdbx_seq_one_letter_code
_entity_poly.pdbx_strand_id
1 'polypeptide(L)'
;MSNHEDDKNAHSRADEFMNMFKKGAEFTQDLLKENERLRYRLVSLEETLKDHAQTMAPGSADSLKLLEKIEQLEQEKNEILGRIREVEEENEDFAHRYVEIEEENNMLANLYIASYQLHSTLDFKEVLQIILEIVINLIGAEEFGVLLLDEKSNRLEPVASEGMEVAQLPSVAVGDGIIGEAVKTGENYFIDGIGMALWIGPRLLAEPHE
;
A
#
# COMPACT_ATOMS: atom_id res chain seq x y z
N MET A 1 -113.10 31.38 -33.48
CA MET A 1 -112.07 30.31 -33.48
C MET A 1 -110.95 30.53 -32.46
N SER A 2 -111.04 31.47 -31.49
CA SER A 2 -109.92 31.77 -30.57
C SER A 2 -110.00 31.18 -29.15
N ASN A 3 -111.07 30.47 -28.76
CA ASN A 3 -111.22 29.96 -27.38
C ASN A 3 -110.60 28.56 -27.12
N HIS A 4 -110.11 27.86 -28.16
CA HIS A 4 -109.52 26.51 -28.00
C HIS A 4 -107.98 26.50 -27.98
N GLU A 5 -107.33 27.59 -28.38
CA GLU A 5 -105.87 27.71 -28.34
C GLU A 5 -105.36 28.12 -26.95
N ASP A 6 -106.06 29.01 -26.24
CA ASP A 6 -105.67 29.45 -24.89
C ASP A 6 -105.81 28.36 -23.82
N ASP A 7 -106.84 27.50 -23.91
CA ASP A 7 -107.08 26.41 -22.95
C ASP A 7 -106.10 25.23 -23.16
N LYS A 8 -105.73 24.95 -24.42
CA LYS A 8 -104.63 24.02 -24.75
C LYS A 8 -103.27 24.54 -24.28
N ASN A 9 -103.03 25.85 -24.36
CA ASN A 9 -101.79 26.46 -23.88
C ASN A 9 -101.70 26.41 -22.34
N ALA A 10 -102.83 26.60 -21.64
CA ALA A 10 -102.89 26.49 -20.18
C ALA A 10 -102.65 25.04 -19.70
N HIS A 11 -103.27 24.06 -20.34
CA HIS A 11 -103.03 22.64 -20.05
C HIS A 11 -101.60 22.20 -20.39
N SER A 12 -101.04 22.64 -21.52
CA SER A 12 -99.63 22.37 -21.88
C SER A 12 -98.64 22.94 -20.87
N ARG A 13 -98.88 24.16 -20.36
CA ARG A 13 -98.04 24.77 -19.31
C ARG A 13 -98.21 24.05 -17.97
N ALA A 14 -99.43 23.61 -17.63
CA ALA A 14 -99.67 22.83 -16.42
C ALA A 14 -98.98 21.46 -16.47
N ASP A 15 -98.99 20.79 -17.62
CA ASP A 15 -98.29 19.53 -17.85
C ASP A 15 -96.75 19.71 -17.82
N GLU A 16 -96.22 20.77 -18.43
CA GLU A 16 -94.79 21.12 -18.30
C GLU A 16 -94.38 21.40 -16.86
N PHE A 17 -95.21 22.12 -16.11
CA PHE A 17 -94.96 22.44 -14.71
C PHE A 17 -94.98 21.18 -13.83
N MET A 18 -95.94 20.27 -14.06
CA MET A 18 -96.02 18.98 -13.36
C MET A 18 -94.82 18.09 -13.70
N ASN A 19 -94.37 18.10 -14.96
CA ASN A 19 -93.20 17.34 -15.40
C ASN A 19 -91.89 17.90 -14.82
N MET A 20 -91.78 19.23 -14.67
CA MET A 20 -90.67 19.87 -13.94
C MET A 20 -90.69 19.51 -12.45
N PHE A 21 -91.86 19.48 -11.81
CA PHE A 21 -92.01 19.06 -10.41
C PHE A 21 -91.60 17.60 -10.22
N LYS A 22 -92.02 16.71 -11.12
CA LYS A 22 -91.66 15.29 -11.09
C LYS A 22 -90.17 15.08 -11.27
N LYS A 23 -89.54 15.78 -12.23
CA LYS A 23 -88.07 15.78 -12.40
C LYS A 23 -87.34 16.37 -11.19
N GLY A 24 -87.89 17.41 -10.57
CA GLY A 24 -87.34 17.98 -9.34
C GLY A 24 -87.40 16.99 -8.16
N ALA A 25 -88.48 16.22 -8.06
CA ALA A 25 -88.64 15.17 -7.05
C ALA A 25 -87.69 13.99 -7.28
N GLU A 26 -87.58 13.50 -8.52
CA GLU A 26 -86.63 12.45 -8.92
C GLU A 26 -85.17 12.89 -8.67
N PHE A 27 -84.82 14.12 -9.06
CA PHE A 27 -83.51 14.70 -8.79
C PHE A 27 -83.20 14.80 -7.28
N THR A 28 -84.19 15.21 -6.47
CA THR A 28 -84.03 15.27 -5.02
C THR A 28 -83.86 13.86 -4.42
N GLN A 29 -84.56 12.86 -4.95
CA GLN A 29 -84.43 11.47 -4.52
C GLN A 29 -83.07 10.87 -4.88
N ASP A 30 -82.56 11.16 -6.06
CA ASP A 30 -81.22 10.74 -6.48
C ASP A 30 -80.13 11.45 -5.67
N LEU A 31 -80.30 12.74 -5.39
CA LEU A 31 -79.43 13.46 -4.45
C LEU A 31 -79.42 12.83 -3.07
N LEU A 32 -80.57 12.42 -2.54
CA LEU A 32 -80.67 11.77 -1.23
C LEU A 32 -79.95 10.42 -1.21
N LYS A 33 -80.12 9.59 -2.26
CA LYS A 33 -79.42 8.30 -2.39
C LYS A 33 -77.90 8.49 -2.50
N GLU A 34 -77.46 9.44 -3.31
CA GLU A 34 -76.04 9.74 -3.46
C GLU A 34 -75.46 10.26 -2.14
N ASN A 35 -76.22 11.09 -1.40
CA ASN A 35 -75.81 11.57 -0.08
C ASN A 35 -75.65 10.42 0.93
N GLU A 36 -76.59 9.48 0.94
CA GLU A 36 -76.55 8.31 1.82
C GLU A 36 -75.35 7.40 1.48
N ARG A 37 -75.09 7.18 0.19
CA ARG A 37 -73.91 6.45 -0.29
C ARG A 37 -72.60 7.14 0.09
N LEU A 38 -72.54 8.46 -0.08
CA LEU A 38 -71.38 9.25 0.30
C LEU A 38 -71.13 9.19 1.80
N ARG A 39 -72.19 9.31 2.62
CA ARG A 39 -72.08 9.15 4.08
C ARG A 39 -71.51 7.78 4.45
N TYR A 40 -72.01 6.71 3.85
CA TYR A 40 -71.50 5.36 4.12
C TYR A 40 -70.02 5.23 3.75
N ARG A 41 -69.63 5.78 2.60
CA ARG A 41 -68.24 5.77 2.13
C ARG A 41 -67.33 6.59 3.05
N LEU A 42 -67.83 7.74 3.54
CA LEU A 42 -67.13 8.59 4.49
C LEU A 42 -66.86 7.86 5.80
N VAL A 43 -67.87 7.17 6.35
CA VAL A 43 -67.71 6.34 7.57
C VAL A 43 -66.70 5.22 7.36
N SER A 44 -66.75 4.49 6.24
CA SER A 44 -65.79 3.43 5.96
C SER A 44 -64.35 3.93 5.78
N LEU A 45 -64.19 5.12 5.21
CA LEU A 45 -62.89 5.79 5.07
C LEU A 45 -62.39 6.28 6.43
N GLU A 46 -63.25 6.85 7.27
CA GLU A 46 -62.90 7.26 8.63
C GLU A 46 -62.46 6.07 9.48
N GLU A 47 -63.13 4.93 9.38
CA GLU A 47 -62.80 3.71 10.11
C GLU A 47 -61.44 3.14 9.66
N THR A 48 -61.22 3.00 8.35
CA THR A 48 -59.92 2.55 7.80
C THR A 48 -58.78 3.50 8.12
N LEU A 49 -59.02 4.82 8.11
CA LEU A 49 -58.06 5.83 8.54
C LEU A 49 -57.78 5.73 10.05
N LYS A 50 -58.77 5.42 10.88
CA LYS A 50 -58.60 5.21 12.32
C LYS A 50 -57.71 4.00 12.61
N ASP A 51 -57.91 2.90 11.90
CA ASP A 51 -57.13 1.68 12.05
C ASP A 51 -55.69 1.87 11.57
N HIS A 52 -55.49 2.53 10.42
CA HIS A 52 -54.16 2.91 9.93
C HIS A 52 -53.49 3.91 10.84
N ALA A 53 -54.23 4.89 11.37
CA ALA A 53 -53.70 5.84 12.33
C ALA A 53 -53.33 5.17 13.66
N GLN A 54 -53.99 4.11 14.10
CA GLN A 54 -53.62 3.36 15.31
C GLN A 54 -52.38 2.49 15.10
N THR A 55 -52.22 1.90 13.91
CA THR A 55 -51.02 1.10 13.56
C THR A 55 -49.79 1.98 13.30
N MET A 56 -49.97 3.12 12.64
CA MET A 56 -48.92 4.11 12.31
C MET A 56 -48.83 5.27 13.31
N ALA A 57 -49.60 5.25 14.41
CA ALA A 57 -49.52 6.28 15.44
C ALA A 57 -48.08 6.31 16.00
N PRO A 58 -47.48 7.50 16.17
CA PRO A 58 -46.26 7.64 16.95
C PRO A 58 -46.54 7.10 18.36
N GLY A 59 -45.93 5.96 18.72
CA GLY A 59 -46.18 5.27 20.00
C GLY A 59 -47.06 4.02 19.94
N SER A 60 -47.49 3.55 18.76
CA SER A 60 -48.08 2.21 18.62
C SER A 60 -47.06 1.13 19.01
N ALA A 61 -47.53 0.00 19.56
CA ALA A 61 -46.64 -1.06 20.05
C ALA A 61 -45.70 -1.61 18.95
N ASP A 62 -46.13 -1.59 17.69
CA ASP A 62 -45.31 -2.02 16.56
C ASP A 62 -44.32 -0.94 16.11
N SER A 63 -44.71 0.34 16.17
CA SER A 63 -43.78 1.45 15.90
C SER A 63 -42.65 1.50 16.93
N LEU A 64 -42.93 1.23 18.21
CA LEU A 64 -41.91 1.12 19.27
C LEU A 64 -40.95 -0.06 19.03
N LYS A 65 -41.45 -1.23 18.65
CA LYS A 65 -40.60 -2.39 18.30
C LYS A 65 -39.71 -2.11 17.09
N LEU A 66 -40.23 -1.41 16.09
CA LEU A 66 -39.45 -1.03 14.91
C LEU A 66 -38.33 -0.05 15.27
N LEU A 67 -38.62 0.95 16.12
CA LEU A 67 -37.61 1.89 16.62
C LEU A 67 -36.52 1.18 17.43
N GLU A 68 -36.90 0.29 18.34
CA GLU A 68 -35.95 -0.54 19.10
C GLU A 68 -35.09 -1.40 18.16
N LYS A 69 -35.70 -1.96 17.11
CA LYS A 69 -34.96 -2.77 16.15
C LYS A 69 -34.00 -1.93 15.30
N ILE A 70 -34.40 -0.72 14.92
CA ILE A 70 -33.53 0.24 14.22
C ILE A 70 -32.34 0.59 15.11
N GLU A 71 -32.56 0.89 16.39
CA GLU A 71 -31.49 1.21 17.32
C GLU A 71 -30.50 0.05 17.48
N GLN A 72 -31.00 -1.19 17.63
CA GLN A 72 -30.15 -2.38 17.67
C GLN A 72 -29.34 -2.56 16.38
N LEU A 73 -29.96 -2.39 15.21
CA LEU A 73 -29.28 -2.52 13.93
C LEU A 73 -28.25 -1.41 13.71
N GLU A 74 -28.52 -0.20 14.20
CA GLU A 74 -27.56 0.91 14.16
C GLU A 74 -26.35 0.64 15.06
N GLN A 75 -26.57 0.07 16.25
CA GLN A 75 -25.49 -0.37 17.14
C GLN A 75 -24.65 -1.48 16.50
N GLU A 76 -25.28 -2.54 15.98
CA GLU A 76 -24.59 -3.64 15.28
C GLU A 76 -23.81 -3.13 14.06
N LYS A 77 -24.40 -2.23 13.27
CA LYS A 77 -23.73 -1.61 12.11
C LYS A 77 -22.48 -0.85 12.55
N ASN A 78 -22.59 -0.05 13.60
CA ASN A 78 -21.46 0.75 14.09
C ASN A 78 -20.35 -0.14 14.66
N GLU A 79 -20.70 -1.24 15.33
CA GLU A 79 -19.73 -2.22 15.82
C GLU A 79 -19.00 -2.93 14.67
N ILE A 80 -19.72 -3.39 13.65
CA ILE A 80 -19.13 -4.05 12.47
C ILE A 80 -18.21 -3.08 11.73
N LEU A 81 -18.66 -1.82 11.53
CA LEU A 81 -17.84 -0.80 10.88
C LEU A 81 -16.56 -0.48 11.69
N GLY A 82 -16.64 -0.53 13.03
CA GLY A 82 -15.47 -0.42 13.90
C GLY A 82 -14.47 -1.55 13.65
N ARG A 83 -14.93 -2.80 13.68
CA ARG A 83 -14.07 -3.96 13.43
C ARG A 83 -13.48 -3.98 12.03
N ILE A 84 -14.24 -3.56 11.01
CA ILE A 84 -13.72 -3.46 9.64
C ILE A 84 -12.56 -2.47 9.59
N ARG A 85 -12.69 -1.29 10.22
CA ARG A 85 -11.57 -0.33 10.27
C ARG A 85 -10.35 -0.89 10.98
N GLU A 86 -10.52 -1.55 12.12
CA GLU A 86 -9.41 -2.17 12.84
C GLU A 86 -8.68 -3.20 11.96
N VAL A 87 -9.43 -4.05 11.24
CA VAL A 87 -8.85 -5.04 10.32
C VAL A 87 -8.22 -4.39 9.10
N GLU A 88 -8.81 -3.33 8.56
CA GLU A 88 -8.22 -2.57 7.45
C GLU A 88 -6.90 -1.93 7.86
N GLU A 89 -6.83 -1.30 9.03
CA GLU A 89 -5.60 -0.74 9.60
C GLU A 89 -4.55 -1.84 9.83
N GLU A 90 -4.93 -2.97 10.44
CA GLU A 90 -4.02 -4.10 10.65
C GLU A 90 -3.50 -4.67 9.32
N ASN A 91 -4.36 -4.74 8.30
CA ASN A 91 -4.00 -5.25 6.99
C ASN A 91 -3.08 -4.29 6.20
N GLU A 92 -3.26 -2.98 6.32
CA GLU A 92 -2.31 -2.00 5.78
C GLU A 92 -0.93 -2.14 6.44
N ASP A 93 -0.90 -2.31 7.77
CA ASP A 93 0.30 -2.57 8.56
C ASP A 93 1.01 -3.87 8.11
N PHE A 94 0.25 -4.94 7.88
CA PHE A 94 0.78 -6.21 7.36
C PHE A 94 1.33 -6.06 5.95
N ALA A 95 0.63 -5.35 5.06
CA ALA A 95 1.09 -5.09 3.71
C ALA A 95 2.43 -4.34 3.71
N HIS A 96 2.57 -3.33 4.57
CA HIS A 96 3.83 -2.60 4.74
C HIS A 96 4.98 -3.51 5.19
N ARG A 97 4.77 -4.30 6.25
CA ARG A 97 5.79 -5.24 6.74
C ARG A 97 6.13 -6.31 5.72
N TYR A 98 5.17 -6.75 4.91
CA TYR A 98 5.42 -7.72 3.86
C TYR A 98 6.38 -7.16 2.81
N VAL A 99 6.16 -5.91 2.38
CA VAL A 99 7.07 -5.22 1.45
C VAL A 99 8.47 -5.07 2.06
N GLU A 100 8.58 -4.64 3.32
CA GLU A 100 9.88 -4.53 4.00
C GLU A 100 10.63 -5.88 4.07
N ILE A 101 9.93 -6.96 4.42
CA ILE A 101 10.51 -8.32 4.48
C ILE A 101 10.91 -8.79 3.09
N GLU A 102 10.11 -8.52 2.05
CA GLU A 102 10.45 -8.86 0.67
C GLU A 102 11.70 -8.10 0.20
N GLU A 103 11.81 -6.81 0.53
CA GLU A 103 12.99 -5.99 0.26
C GLU A 103 14.24 -6.52 0.98
N GLU A 104 14.12 -6.85 2.28
CA GLU A 104 15.22 -7.42 3.06
C GLU A 104 15.66 -8.78 2.50
N ASN A 105 14.71 -9.65 2.13
CA ASN A 105 14.99 -10.94 1.53
C ASN A 105 15.65 -10.80 0.16
N ASN A 106 15.17 -9.88 -0.68
CA ASN A 106 15.80 -9.55 -1.95
C ASN A 106 17.23 -9.02 -1.75
N MET A 107 17.45 -8.17 -0.74
CA MET A 107 18.78 -7.68 -0.38
C MET A 107 19.69 -8.82 0.07
N LEU A 108 19.21 -9.74 0.91
CA LEU A 108 19.97 -10.92 1.35
C LEU A 108 20.29 -11.86 0.18
N ALA A 109 19.35 -12.09 -0.73
CA ALA A 109 19.57 -12.88 -1.93
C ALA A 109 20.61 -12.23 -2.84
N ASN A 110 20.53 -10.90 -3.03
CA ASN A 110 21.51 -10.15 -3.80
C ASN A 110 22.90 -10.17 -3.15
N LEU A 111 22.98 -10.02 -1.83
CA LEU A 111 24.23 -10.13 -1.09
C LEU A 111 24.81 -11.55 -1.17
N TYR A 112 23.96 -12.57 -1.11
CA TYR A 112 24.37 -13.96 -1.29
C TYR A 112 24.89 -14.21 -2.71
N ILE A 113 24.22 -13.70 -3.75
CA ILE A 113 24.69 -13.82 -5.14
C ILE A 113 26.01 -13.06 -5.33
N ALA A 114 26.15 -11.86 -4.76
CA ALA A 114 27.38 -11.09 -4.81
C ALA A 114 28.52 -11.80 -4.07
N SER A 115 28.27 -12.30 -2.86
CA SER A 115 29.22 -13.11 -2.08
C SER A 115 29.59 -14.40 -2.81
N TYR A 116 28.61 -15.09 -3.40
CA TYR A 116 28.83 -16.26 -4.21
C TYR A 116 29.62 -15.93 -5.48
N GLN A 117 29.39 -14.81 -6.16
CA GLN A 117 30.19 -14.38 -7.31
C GLN A 117 31.62 -14.01 -6.91
N LEU A 118 31.80 -13.36 -5.76
CA LEU A 118 33.11 -13.02 -5.19
C LEU A 118 33.89 -14.26 -4.70
N HIS A 119 33.20 -15.33 -4.27
CA HIS A 119 33.80 -16.57 -3.77
C HIS A 119 33.81 -17.74 -4.76
N SER A 120 32.95 -17.74 -5.79
CA SER A 120 32.87 -18.82 -6.80
C SER A 120 33.85 -18.63 -7.95
N THR A 121 34.64 -17.56 -7.91
CA THR A 121 35.87 -17.46 -8.70
C THR A 121 36.92 -16.78 -7.84
N LEU A 122 37.57 -17.54 -6.96
CA LEU A 122 38.95 -17.23 -6.61
C LEU A 122 39.84 -17.99 -7.60
N ASP A 123 39.78 -17.60 -8.87
CA ASP A 123 41.01 -17.60 -9.63
C ASP A 123 41.88 -16.56 -8.94
N PHE A 124 42.82 -17.04 -8.13
CA PHE A 124 43.82 -16.24 -7.45
C PHE A 124 44.42 -15.17 -8.39
N LYS A 125 44.52 -15.48 -9.69
CA LYS A 125 44.97 -14.58 -10.73
C LYS A 125 44.02 -13.40 -10.99
N GLU A 126 42.71 -13.61 -10.99
CA GLU A 126 41.73 -12.53 -11.21
C GLU A 126 41.71 -11.54 -10.05
N VAL A 127 41.76 -12.03 -8.81
CA VAL A 127 41.84 -11.18 -7.61
C VAL A 127 43.12 -10.36 -7.62
N LEU A 128 44.26 -10.99 -7.93
CA LEU A 128 45.54 -10.32 -8.02
C LEU A 128 45.51 -9.23 -9.11
N GLN A 129 44.90 -9.52 -10.27
CA GLN A 129 44.76 -8.56 -11.36
C GLN A 129 43.91 -7.34 -10.96
N ILE A 130 42.79 -7.55 -10.26
CA ILE A 130 41.95 -6.44 -9.77
C ILE A 130 42.74 -5.56 -8.78
N ILE A 131 43.52 -6.16 -7.87
CA ILE A 131 44.36 -5.40 -6.93
C ILE A 131 45.39 -4.55 -7.68
N LEU A 132 46.07 -5.13 -8.68
CA LEU A 132 47.04 -4.39 -9.50
C LEU A 132 46.39 -3.19 -10.19
N GLU A 133 45.21 -3.39 -10.81
CA GLU A 133 44.48 -2.33 -11.50
C GLU A 133 44.06 -1.19 -10.54
N ILE A 134 43.65 -1.51 -9.31
CA ILE A 134 43.31 -0.51 -8.29
C ILE A 134 44.56 0.30 -7.89
N VAL A 135 45.69 -0.38 -7.61
CA VAL A 135 46.92 0.29 -7.16
C VAL A 135 47.46 1.24 -8.25
N ILE A 136 47.45 0.80 -9.52
CA ILE A 136 47.91 1.63 -10.65
C ILE A 136 46.97 2.83 -10.85
N ASN A 137 45.67 2.60 -10.96
CA ASN A 137 44.75 3.64 -11.42
C ASN A 137 44.31 4.61 -10.31
N LEU A 138 44.20 4.14 -9.07
CA LEU A 138 43.69 4.96 -7.96
C LEU A 138 44.81 5.60 -7.14
N ILE A 139 45.87 4.85 -6.86
CA ILE A 139 47.00 5.35 -6.06
C ILE A 139 48.01 6.07 -6.96
N GLY A 140 48.10 5.69 -8.24
CA GLY A 140 49.06 6.27 -9.19
C GLY A 140 50.50 5.81 -8.92
N ALA A 141 50.68 4.61 -8.37
CA ALA A 141 52.01 4.06 -8.13
C ALA A 141 52.65 3.58 -9.45
N GLU A 142 53.78 4.16 -9.83
CA GLU A 142 54.51 3.80 -11.06
C GLU A 142 55.29 2.48 -10.92
N GLU A 143 55.71 2.14 -9.70
CA GLU A 143 56.44 0.90 -9.41
C GLU A 143 56.00 0.30 -8.06
N PHE A 144 55.65 -0.98 -8.04
CA PHE A 144 55.30 -1.69 -6.79
C PHE A 144 55.35 -3.22 -6.94
N GLY A 145 55.32 -3.93 -5.81
CA GLY A 145 55.32 -5.39 -5.74
C GLY A 145 54.31 -5.92 -4.72
N VAL A 146 53.67 -7.03 -5.05
CA VAL A 146 52.80 -7.79 -4.15
C VAL A 146 53.50 -9.07 -3.76
N LEU A 147 53.70 -9.28 -2.46
CA LEU A 147 54.28 -10.49 -1.89
C LEU A 147 53.24 -11.23 -1.05
N LEU A 148 53.28 -12.56 -1.08
CA LEU A 148 52.45 -13.41 -0.24
C LEU A 148 53.29 -14.16 0.78
N LEU A 149 52.74 -14.28 1.98
CA LEU A 149 53.33 -15.11 3.03
C LEU A 149 53.06 -16.59 2.73
N ASP A 150 54.12 -17.36 2.54
CA ASP A 150 54.08 -18.82 2.64
C ASP A 150 54.25 -19.22 4.11
N GLU A 151 53.16 -19.67 4.74
CA GLU A 151 53.13 -20.10 6.14
C GLU A 151 54.06 -21.29 6.44
N LYS A 152 54.42 -22.10 5.44
CA LYS A 152 55.28 -23.27 5.64
C LYS A 152 56.75 -22.89 5.76
N SER A 153 57.20 -21.96 4.92
CA SER A 153 58.59 -21.47 4.92
C SER A 153 58.77 -20.21 5.76
N ASN A 154 57.68 -19.56 6.17
CA ASN A 154 57.64 -18.28 6.86
C ASN A 154 58.37 -17.17 6.09
N ARG A 155 58.18 -17.17 4.77
CA ARG A 155 58.77 -16.21 3.83
C ARG A 155 57.70 -15.53 2.98
N LEU A 156 57.98 -14.30 2.60
CA LEU A 156 57.23 -13.49 1.68
C LEU A 156 57.75 -13.74 0.27
N GLU A 157 56.92 -14.32 -0.58
CA GLU A 157 57.23 -14.64 -1.97
C GLU A 157 56.54 -13.66 -2.92
N PRO A 158 57.28 -13.02 -3.85
CA PRO A 158 56.69 -12.14 -4.85
C PRO A 158 55.72 -12.88 -5.77
N VAL A 159 54.51 -12.35 -5.91
CA VAL A 159 53.46 -12.93 -6.78
C VAL A 159 53.07 -12.02 -7.94
N ALA A 160 53.29 -10.71 -7.81
CA ALA A 160 53.11 -9.74 -8.88
C ALA A 160 53.97 -8.49 -8.66
N SER A 161 54.27 -7.77 -9.74
CA SER A 161 54.95 -6.49 -9.72
C SER A 161 54.55 -5.65 -10.92
N GLU A 162 54.64 -4.33 -10.77
CA GLU A 162 54.48 -3.34 -11.83
C GLU A 162 55.71 -2.43 -11.83
N GLY A 163 56.17 -2.02 -13.01
CA GLY A 163 57.40 -1.21 -13.17
C GLY A 163 58.71 -2.00 -13.12
N MET A 164 58.69 -3.26 -12.67
CA MET A 164 59.84 -4.18 -12.66
C MET A 164 59.43 -5.63 -12.86
N GLU A 165 60.39 -6.50 -13.16
CA GLU A 165 60.13 -7.95 -13.26
C GLU A 165 59.99 -8.57 -11.87
N VAL A 166 59.02 -9.47 -11.70
CA VAL A 166 58.77 -10.18 -10.43
C VAL A 166 60.03 -10.91 -9.93
N ALA A 167 60.85 -11.42 -10.84
CA ALA A 167 62.11 -12.11 -10.52
C ALA A 167 63.18 -11.20 -9.90
N GLN A 168 63.03 -9.88 -10.02
CA GLN A 168 63.92 -8.89 -9.40
C GLN A 168 63.51 -8.59 -7.97
N LEU A 169 62.27 -8.94 -7.58
CA LEU A 169 61.83 -8.84 -6.20
C LEU A 169 62.40 -10.02 -5.38
N PRO A 170 62.94 -9.73 -4.19
CA PRO A 170 63.51 -10.74 -3.31
C PRO A 170 62.41 -11.50 -2.55
N SER A 171 62.67 -12.77 -2.25
CA SER A 171 61.95 -13.47 -1.18
C SER A 171 62.48 -13.01 0.18
N VAL A 172 61.60 -12.53 1.07
CA VAL A 172 61.97 -11.91 2.36
C VAL A 172 61.48 -12.77 3.52
N ALA A 173 62.31 -13.03 4.53
CA ALA A 173 61.86 -13.74 5.72
C ALA A 173 61.03 -12.80 6.62
N VAL A 174 60.00 -13.32 7.29
CA VAL A 174 59.25 -12.51 8.27
C VAL A 174 60.18 -12.08 9.41
N GLY A 175 60.14 -10.79 9.75
CA GLY A 175 61.03 -10.14 10.71
C GLY A 175 62.42 -9.76 10.18
N ASP A 176 62.69 -9.93 8.89
CA ASP A 176 63.96 -9.55 8.27
C ASP A 176 63.80 -8.34 7.34
N GLY A 177 64.68 -7.35 7.52
CA GLY A 177 64.60 -6.06 6.83
C GLY A 177 63.31 -5.28 7.10
N ILE A 178 63.13 -4.19 6.35
CA ILE A 178 61.98 -3.27 6.52
C ILE A 178 60.66 -3.99 6.22
N ILE A 179 60.62 -4.76 5.12
CA ILE A 179 59.41 -5.46 4.67
C ILE A 179 59.02 -6.58 5.64
N GLY A 180 60.00 -7.39 6.08
CA GLY A 180 59.74 -8.50 6.99
C GLY A 180 59.30 -8.03 8.37
N GLU A 181 59.89 -6.95 8.91
CA GLU A 181 59.48 -6.41 10.21
C GLU A 181 58.08 -5.78 10.15
N ALA A 182 57.73 -5.07 9.07
CA ALA A 182 56.37 -4.52 8.88
C ALA A 182 55.29 -5.62 8.87
N VAL A 183 55.57 -6.77 8.25
CA VAL A 183 54.65 -7.93 8.27
C VAL A 183 54.54 -8.54 9.66
N LYS A 184 55.65 -8.62 10.40
CA LYS A 184 55.68 -9.20 11.76
C LYS A 184 54.95 -8.32 12.78
N THR A 185 55.07 -7.00 12.68
CA THR A 185 54.40 -6.06 13.58
C THR A 185 52.95 -5.79 13.16
N GLY A 186 52.63 -5.95 11.86
CA GLY A 186 51.34 -5.57 11.29
C GLY A 186 51.16 -4.06 11.18
N GLU A 187 52.24 -3.29 11.32
CA GLU A 187 52.23 -1.83 11.24
C GLU A 187 52.77 -1.35 9.88
N ASN A 188 52.15 -0.30 9.34
CA ASN A 188 52.57 0.28 8.07
C ASN A 188 53.90 1.03 8.23
N TYR A 189 54.79 0.87 7.26
CA TYR A 189 56.06 1.59 7.21
C TYR A 189 56.06 2.62 6.09
N PHE A 190 56.43 3.87 6.41
CA PHE A 190 56.50 4.98 5.46
C PHE A 190 57.88 5.64 5.53
N ILE A 191 58.48 5.91 4.38
CA ILE A 191 59.71 6.72 4.28
C ILE A 191 59.32 8.08 3.71
N ASP A 192 59.50 9.15 4.49
CA ASP A 192 59.31 10.51 4.00
C ASP A 192 60.55 10.96 3.19
N GLY A 193 60.36 11.14 1.89
CA GLY A 193 61.36 11.70 0.97
C GLY A 193 62.35 10.66 0.44
N ILE A 194 62.02 10.05 -0.70
CA ILE A 194 63.00 9.31 -1.50
C ILE A 194 63.92 10.33 -2.17
N GLY A 195 65.03 10.66 -1.51
CA GLY A 195 66.15 11.29 -2.21
C GLY A 195 66.54 10.38 -3.37
N MET A 196 66.64 10.94 -4.58
CA MET A 196 66.91 10.32 -5.89
C MET A 196 68.17 9.40 -5.96
N ALA A 197 68.84 9.15 -4.84
CA ALA A 197 70.07 8.37 -4.72
C ALA A 197 69.89 6.97 -4.09
N LEU A 198 68.69 6.58 -3.61
CA LEU A 198 68.49 5.26 -2.98
C LEU A 198 67.83 4.20 -3.87
N TRP A 199 67.29 4.58 -5.03
CA TRP A 199 66.75 3.64 -6.01
C TRP A 199 67.88 3.06 -6.89
N ILE A 200 68.75 2.23 -6.30
CA ILE A 200 69.66 1.36 -7.05
C ILE A 200 69.54 -0.06 -6.48
N GLY A 201 68.64 -0.85 -7.08
CA GLY A 201 68.61 -2.31 -6.92
C GLY A 201 68.48 -2.80 -5.46
N PRO A 202 68.95 -4.02 -5.14
CA PRO A 202 68.54 -4.82 -3.97
C PRO A 202 69.04 -4.29 -2.60
N ARG A 203 69.34 -3.00 -2.50
CA ARG A 203 69.95 -2.34 -1.35
C ARG A 203 68.98 -2.05 -0.20
N LEU A 204 67.66 -2.15 -0.41
CA LEU A 204 66.65 -2.07 0.64
C LEU A 204 66.54 -3.34 1.51
N LEU A 205 67.25 -4.43 1.14
CA LEU A 205 67.19 -5.71 1.85
C LEU A 205 68.28 -5.93 2.89
N ALA A 206 69.28 -5.06 2.95
CA ALA A 206 70.48 -5.36 3.71
C ALA A 206 71.09 -4.10 4.31
N GLU A 207 70.47 -3.52 5.33
CA GLU A 207 71.20 -2.98 6.49
C GLU A 207 70.33 -3.06 7.76
N PRO A 208 70.78 -3.79 8.80
CA PRO A 208 70.38 -3.54 10.17
C PRO A 208 71.31 -2.46 10.75
N HIS A 209 70.77 -1.41 11.34
CA HIS A 209 71.56 -0.48 12.15
C HIS A 209 71.07 -0.51 13.60
N GLU A 210 71.94 -1.11 14.42
CA GLU A 210 72.14 -1.05 15.88
C GLU A 210 70.92 -0.97 16.83
#